data_AF-A0A9E4BNK3-F1
#
_entry.id   AF-A0A9E4BNK3-F1
#
_cell.length_a   1.000
_cell.length_b   1.000
_cell.length_c   1.000
_cell.angle_alpha   90.00
_cell.angle_beta   90.00
_cell.angle_gamma   90.00
#
_symmetry.space_group_name_H-M   'P 1'
#
loop_
_entity.id
_entity.type
_entity.pdbx_description
1 polymer ?
#
loop_
_entity_poly.entity_id
_entity_poly.type
_entity_poly.pdbx_seq_one_letter_code
_entity_poly.pdbx_strand_id
1 'polypeptide(L)' 'MNYVPSRVACERLGLHPNTLRRWADTGRIKSFRTKTGQR' A
#
# COMPACT_ATOMS: atom_id res chain seq x y z
N MET A 1 13.51 -4.88 6.17
CA MET A 1 12.66 -4.39 5.05
C MET A 1 11.60 -3.47 5.65
N ASN A 2 11.66 -2.17 5.37
CA ASN A 2 10.82 -1.19 6.07
C ASN A 2 9.50 -0.98 5.30
N TYR A 3 8.48 -1.77 5.62
CA TYR A 3 7.13 -1.55 5.07
C TYR A 3 6.41 -0.47 5.87
N VAL A 4 5.60 0.33 5.18
CA VAL A 4 4.78 1.36 5.81
C VAL A 4 3.30 1.09 5.53
N PRO A 5 2.39 1.46 6.44
CA PRO A 5 0.96 1.35 6.20
C PRO A 5 0.53 2.12 4.95
N SER A 6 -0.53 1.64 4.29
CA SER A 6 -1.10 2.27 3.09
C SER A 6 -1.33 3.78 3.25
N ARG A 7 -1.79 4.24 4.41
CA ARG A 7 -1.99 5.69 4.70
C ARG A 7 -0.70 6.49 4.61
N VAL A 8 0.36 5.99 5.22
CA VAL A 8 1.68 6.64 5.23
C VAL A 8 2.28 6.65 3.83
N ALA A 9 2.08 5.57 3.06
CA ALA A 9 2.49 5.53 1.67
C ALA A 9 1.76 6.59 0.82
N CYS A 10 0.45 6.76 1.03
CA CYS A 10 -0.35 7.76 0.32
C CYS A 10 0.14 9.18 0.62
N GLU A 11 0.41 9.51 1.89
CA GLU A 11 0.92 10.82 2.31
C GLU A 11 2.29 11.13 1.72
N ARG A 12 3.22 10.17 1.77
CA ARG A 12 4.58 10.36 1.25
C ARG A 12 4.62 10.51 -0.27
N LEU A 13 3.73 9.83 -0.98
CA LEU A 13 3.70 9.81 -2.44
C LEU A 13 2.71 10.80 -3.03
N GLY A 14 1.88 11.46 -2.19
CA GLY A 14 0.79 12.32 -2.65
C GLY A 14 -0.25 11.59 -3.50
N LEU A 15 -0.45 10.29 -3.26
CA LEU A 15 -1.34 9.45 -4.07
C LEU A 15 -2.67 9.21 -3.37
N HIS A 16 -3.74 9.14 -4.16
CA HIS A 16 -5.03 8.69 -3.67
C HIS A 16 -4.97 7.20 -3.25
N PRO A 17 -5.60 6.78 -2.13
CA PRO A 17 -5.58 5.39 -1.66
C PRO A 17 -6.02 4.36 -2.71
N ASN A 18 -6.97 4.71 -3.59
CA ASN A 18 -7.39 3.81 -4.67
C ASN A 18 -6.26 3.53 -5.68
N THR A 19 -5.40 4.51 -5.94
CA THR A 19 -4.24 4.33 -6.83
C THR A 19 -3.25 3.35 -6.22
N LEU A 20 -2.94 3.55 -4.93
CA LEU A 20 -2.02 2.66 -4.20
C LEU A 20 -2.58 1.24 -4.12
N ARG A 21 -3.88 1.09 -3.84
CA ARG A 21 -4.58 -0.20 -3.82
C ARG A 21 -4.53 -0.88 -5.20
N ARG A 22 -4.82 -0.15 -6.27
CA ARG A 22 -4.76 -0.68 -7.64
C ARG A 22 -3.35 -1.19 -7.95
N TRP A 23 -2.31 -0.43 -7.60
CA TRP A 23 -0.92 -0.86 -7.84
C TRP A 23 -0.53 -2.09 -7.02
N ALA A 24 -1.02 -2.20 -5.79
CA ALA A 24 -0.83 -3.39 -4.96
C ALA A 24 -1.54 -4.61 -5.57
N ASP A 25 -2.78 -4.44 -6.04
CA ASP A 25 -3.59 -5.52 -6.65
C ASP A 25 -3.05 -5.95 -8.02
N THR A 26 -2.50 -5.03 -8.82
CA THR A 26 -1.85 -5.36 -10.09
C THR A 26 -0.41 -5.86 -9.94
N GLY A 27 0.11 -5.96 -8.71
CA GLY A 27 1.49 -6.40 -8.45
C GLY A 27 2.57 -5.39 -8.86
N ARG A 28 2.20 -4.13 -9.12
CA ARG A 28 3.14 -3.06 -9.51
C ARG A 28 4.03 -2.62 -8.33
N ILE A 29 3.53 -2.76 -7.10
CA ILE A 29 4.29 -2.52 -5.87
C ILE A 29 4.25 -3.75 -4.97
N LYS A 30 5.33 -3.94 -4.20
CA LYS A 30 5.35 -4.98 -3.16
C LYS A 30 4.38 -4.58 -2.05
N SER A 31 3.39 -5.41 -1.82
CA SER A 31 2.45 -5.30 -0.70
C SER A 31 2.34 -6.65 -0.02
N PHE A 32 1.99 -6.64 1.27
CA PHE A 32 1.67 -7.86 2.00
C PHE A 32 0.45 -7.59 2.86
N ARG A 33 -0.26 -8.65 3.26
CA ARG A 33 -1.37 -8.55 4.19
C ARG A 33 -0.90 -9.00 5.57
N THR A 34 -1.23 -8.24 6.60
CA THR A 34 -1.03 -8.67 7.98
C THR A 34 -1.98 -9.84 8.30
N LYS A 35 -1.73 -10.53 9.42
CA LYS A 35 -2.63 -11.59 9.91
C LYS A 35 -4.07 -11.10 10.13
N THR A 36 -4.25 -9.80 10.36
CA THR A 36 -5.56 -9.15 10.54
C THR A 36 -6.17 -8.61 9.24
N GLY A 37 -5.53 -8.85 8.09
CA GLY A 37 -6.04 -8.45 6.77
C GLY A 37 -5.72 -7.02 6.34
N GLN A 38 -4.97 -6.25 7.15
CA GLN A 38 -4.51 -4.91 6.75
C GLN A 38 -3.36 -4.96 5.75
N ARG A 39 -3.21 -3.88 4.97
CA ARG A 39 -2.19 -3.70 3.93
C ARG A 39 -1.33 -2.47 4.21
#